data_AF-A0A9D7TUE4-F1
#
_entry.id   AF-A0A9D7TUE4-F1
#
_cell.length_a   1.000
_cell.length_b   1.000
_cell.length_c   1.000
_cell.angle_alpha   90.00
_cell.angle_beta   90.00
_cell.angle_gamma   90.00
#
_symmetry.space_group_name_H-M   'P 1'
#
loop_
_entity.id
_entity.type
_entity.pdbx_description
1 polymer ?
#
loop_
_entity_poly.entity_id
_entity_poly.type
_entity_poly.pdbx_seq_one_letter_code
_entity_poly.pdbx_strand_id
1 'polypeptide(L)'
;MISTNQSGYYRTGFKFICCRKINIKNFLLNNLKEENRYYKYDFTLDNCTTRLRDILKKQHDSTFTKTAVMPAGTTFRNAIHIYLNNNKQYWSKLGIDILLGSPMDKEMTTEQQEFLPDNLMNSLDSSKQRMIVSTQNLYTINNNNNTKAFFTPFVIFSLLLFAVIGLGFVKNNFVQTSLNGFYGLFYFVLGTLGIVLIFMWSCTDHAMCKNNYNLLWAIPIHIIAAFFINSKKTWVKKYLTLNIILQALLLVSWFFLPQQMNNALLPIVLLSIYISYKKGFAADLPASGR
;
A
#
# COMPACT_ATOMS: atom_id res chain seq x y z
N MET A 1 28.21 -4.93 0.35
CA MET A 1 26.76 -4.80 0.59
C MET A 1 26.16 -6.18 0.67
N ILE A 2 25.17 -6.38 1.55
CA ILE A 2 24.29 -7.55 1.48
C ILE A 2 22.99 -7.03 0.87
N SER A 3 22.54 -7.63 -0.21
CA SER A 3 21.29 -7.29 -0.89
C SER A 3 20.43 -8.54 -1.03
N THR A 4 19.15 -8.32 -1.27
CA THR A 4 18.20 -9.36 -1.60
C THR A 4 17.53 -9.00 -2.91
N ASN A 5 17.27 -10.00 -3.73
CA ASN A 5 16.36 -9.87 -4.86
C ASN A 5 15.43 -11.10 -4.87
N GLN A 6 14.67 -11.25 -5.94
CA GLN A 6 13.67 -12.33 -6.04
C GLN A 6 14.25 -13.74 -6.12
N SER A 7 15.55 -13.90 -6.39
CA SER A 7 16.20 -15.21 -6.52
C SER A 7 17.09 -15.57 -5.34
N GLY A 8 17.40 -14.64 -4.44
CA GLY A 8 18.29 -14.95 -3.32
C GLY A 8 18.86 -13.77 -2.55
N TYR A 9 19.78 -14.11 -1.65
CA TYR A 9 20.59 -13.19 -0.87
C TYR A 9 21.99 -13.13 -1.48
N TYR A 10 22.51 -11.91 -1.63
CA TYR A 10 23.78 -11.69 -2.31
C TYR A 10 24.71 -10.84 -1.47
N ARG A 11 26.00 -11.15 -1.52
CA ARG A 11 27.08 -10.31 -0.99
C ARG A 11 27.85 -9.72 -2.16
N THR A 12 27.85 -8.39 -2.24
CA THR A 12 28.57 -7.64 -3.27
C THR A 12 29.78 -6.93 -2.67
N GLY A 13 30.96 -7.18 -3.23
CA GLY A 13 32.22 -6.52 -2.91
C GLY A 13 32.50 -5.33 -3.83
N PHE A 14 32.97 -4.22 -3.27
CA PHE A 14 33.26 -3.00 -4.03
C PHE A 14 34.77 -2.72 -4.15
N LYS A 15 35.19 -2.17 -5.29
CA LYS A 15 36.54 -1.67 -5.52
C LYS A 15 36.65 -0.24 -5.02
N PHE A 16 37.55 0.00 -4.09
CA PHE A 16 37.87 1.34 -3.61
C PHE A 16 39.39 1.52 -3.53
N ILE A 17 39.89 2.69 -3.92
CA ILE A 17 41.28 3.12 -3.66
C ILE A 17 41.47 3.30 -2.15
N CYS A 18 42.69 3.08 -1.64
CA CYS A 18 43.01 3.07 -0.20
C CYS A 18 42.43 4.27 0.56
N CYS A 19 42.67 5.51 0.09
CA CYS A 19 42.16 6.71 0.74
C CYS A 19 40.62 6.76 0.83
N ARG A 20 39.91 6.25 -0.20
CA ARG A 20 38.44 6.19 -0.21
C ARG A 20 37.89 5.19 0.80
N LYS A 21 38.58 4.06 1.02
CA LYS A 21 38.21 3.09 2.07
C LYS A 21 38.28 3.71 3.46
N ILE A 22 39.32 4.51 3.73
CA ILE A 22 39.50 5.20 5.01
C ILE A 22 38.37 6.21 5.21
N ASN A 23 38.02 7.00 4.20
CA ASN A 23 36.93 7.96 4.30
C ASN A 23 35.57 7.30 4.56
N ILE A 24 35.25 6.20 3.86
CA ILE A 24 34.01 5.44 4.10
C ILE A 24 34.02 4.87 5.52
N LYS A 25 35.13 4.28 5.97
CA LYS A 25 35.26 3.76 7.34
C LYS A 25 35.03 4.86 8.38
N ASN A 26 35.67 6.02 8.22
CA ASN A 26 35.51 7.15 9.15
C ASN A 26 34.08 7.69 9.14
N PHE A 27 33.44 7.76 7.97
CA PHE A 27 32.03 8.14 7.85
C PHE A 27 31.13 7.16 8.63
N LEU A 28 31.33 5.86 8.45
CA LEU A 28 30.55 4.83 9.16
C LEU A 28 30.79 4.89 10.67
N LEU A 29 32.06 5.01 11.11
CA LEU A 29 32.39 5.17 12.54
C LEU A 29 31.75 6.42 13.14
N ASN A 30 31.71 7.53 12.40
CA ASN A 30 31.03 8.73 12.85
C ASN A 30 29.51 8.52 12.98
N ASN A 31 28.88 7.79 12.06
CA ASN A 31 27.46 7.45 12.13
C ASN A 31 27.14 6.44 13.24
N LEU A 32 28.10 5.65 13.71
CA LEU A 32 27.91 4.72 14.83
C LEU A 32 27.90 5.42 16.20
N LYS A 33 28.35 6.67 16.28
CA LYS A 33 28.30 7.45 17.52
C LYS A 33 26.85 7.65 17.96
N GLU A 34 26.62 7.75 19.27
CA GLU A 34 25.29 7.83 19.86
C GLU A 34 24.48 9.01 19.31
N GLU A 35 25.13 10.14 19.09
CA GLU A 35 24.51 11.35 18.53
C GLU A 35 24.15 11.23 17.03
N ASN A 36 24.67 10.24 16.30
CA ASN A 36 24.50 10.12 14.83
C ASN A 36 23.83 8.80 14.38
N ARG A 37 23.66 7.81 15.27
CA ARG A 37 23.16 6.48 14.91
C ARG A 37 21.68 6.43 14.56
N TYR A 38 20.91 7.40 15.05
CA TYR A 38 19.49 7.51 14.80
C TYR A 38 19.20 8.46 13.65
N TYR A 39 18.26 8.06 12.81
CA TYR A 39 17.75 8.90 11.75
C TYR A 39 16.28 8.65 11.51
N LYS A 40 15.63 9.62 10.88
CA LYS A 40 14.24 9.54 10.50
C LYS A 40 14.11 8.72 9.23
N TYR A 41 13.83 7.44 9.39
CA TYR A 41 13.69 6.50 8.29
C TYR A 41 12.52 6.89 7.37
N ASP A 42 12.77 6.98 6.07
CA ASP A 42 11.76 7.05 5.01
C ASP A 42 12.01 5.92 4.03
N PHE A 43 11.03 5.04 3.84
CA PHE A 43 11.18 3.85 3.02
C PHE A 43 11.61 4.13 1.57
N THR A 44 11.24 5.27 1.00
CA THR A 44 11.50 5.61 -0.41
C THR A 44 12.67 6.57 -0.59
N LEU A 45 12.87 7.49 0.35
CA LEU A 45 13.82 8.61 0.19
C LEU A 45 15.04 8.51 1.10
N ASP A 46 14.91 7.98 2.32
CA ASP A 46 16.00 7.84 3.28
C ASP A 46 15.96 6.47 3.97
N ASN A 47 16.45 5.46 3.25
CA ASN A 47 16.52 4.07 3.66
C ASN A 47 17.96 3.54 3.60
N CYS A 48 18.18 2.29 3.99
CA CYS A 48 19.51 1.68 4.01
C CYS A 48 20.21 1.69 2.63
N THR A 49 19.46 1.53 1.55
CA THR A 49 19.97 1.56 0.17
C THR A 49 20.30 2.97 -0.27
N THR A 50 19.40 3.94 -0.07
CA THR A 50 19.61 5.33 -0.49
C THR A 50 20.76 5.97 0.30
N ARG A 51 20.90 5.65 1.59
CA ARG A 51 22.08 6.07 2.37
C ARG A 51 23.38 5.51 1.84
N LEU A 52 23.40 4.23 1.49
CA LEU A 52 24.58 3.63 0.88
C LEU A 52 24.89 4.30 -0.46
N ARG A 53 23.88 4.49 -1.32
CA ARG A 53 24.01 5.24 -2.57
C ARG A 53 24.65 6.61 -2.31
N ASP A 54 24.13 7.39 -1.38
CA ASP A 54 24.61 8.75 -1.11
C ASP A 54 26.05 8.78 -0.59
N ILE A 55 26.44 7.79 0.22
CA ILE A 55 27.84 7.58 0.63
C ILE A 55 28.72 7.30 -0.60
N LEU A 56 28.29 6.40 -1.49
CA LEU A 56 29.03 6.04 -2.69
C LEU A 56 29.16 7.23 -3.66
N LYS A 57 28.08 8.00 -3.87
CA LYS A 57 28.09 9.24 -4.66
C LYS A 57 29.10 10.24 -4.12
N LYS A 58 29.15 10.43 -2.80
CA LYS A 58 30.04 11.41 -2.15
C LYS A 58 31.52 11.00 -2.21
N GLN A 59 31.81 9.70 -2.13
CA GLN A 59 33.19 9.20 -2.01
C GLN A 59 33.80 8.74 -3.33
N HIS A 60 32.99 8.58 -4.38
CA HIS A 60 33.41 8.00 -5.64
C HIS A 60 33.04 8.90 -6.82
N ASP A 61 31.95 8.58 -7.50
CA ASP A 61 31.44 9.25 -8.67
C ASP A 61 29.91 9.16 -8.64
N SER A 62 29.23 10.15 -9.21
CA SER A 62 27.76 10.19 -9.25
C SER A 62 27.17 9.75 -10.59
N THR A 63 27.99 9.39 -11.59
CA THR A 63 27.44 9.03 -12.91
C THR A 63 26.61 7.74 -12.89
N PHE A 64 26.86 6.83 -11.94
CA PHE A 64 26.06 5.61 -11.82
C PHE A 64 24.57 5.92 -11.56
N THR A 65 24.26 7.01 -10.84
CA THR A 65 22.87 7.42 -10.56
C THR A 65 22.14 8.07 -11.74
N LYS A 66 22.80 8.17 -12.89
CA LYS A 66 22.22 8.67 -14.14
C LYS A 66 21.80 7.54 -15.08
N THR A 67 22.08 6.29 -14.74
CA THR A 67 21.71 5.13 -15.55
C THR A 67 20.36 4.60 -15.11
N ALA A 68 19.37 4.63 -16.00
CA ALA A 68 18.05 4.06 -15.71
C ALA A 68 18.14 2.54 -15.56
N VAL A 69 17.58 2.02 -14.48
CA VAL A 69 17.53 0.58 -14.14
C VAL A 69 16.11 0.04 -14.13
N MET A 70 15.12 0.92 -14.31
CA MET A 70 13.73 0.58 -14.54
C MET A 70 13.17 1.37 -15.74
N PRO A 71 12.10 0.88 -16.39
CA PRO A 71 11.43 1.61 -17.46
C PRO A 71 11.02 3.02 -17.06
N ALA A 72 11.03 3.94 -18.04
CA ALA A 72 10.50 5.29 -17.86
C ALA A 72 9.03 5.27 -17.43
N GLY A 73 8.62 6.21 -16.58
CA GLY A 73 7.26 6.26 -16.02
C GLY A 73 7.00 5.30 -14.84
N THR A 74 7.99 4.52 -14.40
CA THR A 74 7.82 3.65 -13.22
C THR A 74 7.67 4.48 -11.94
N THR A 75 6.58 4.27 -11.21
CA THR A 75 6.31 4.89 -9.90
C THR A 75 6.85 4.06 -8.75
N PHE A 76 6.98 4.64 -7.56
CA PHE A 76 7.37 3.88 -6.36
C PHE A 76 6.42 2.71 -6.09
N ARG A 77 5.10 2.92 -6.25
CA ARG A 77 4.08 1.86 -6.07
C ARG A 77 4.31 0.71 -7.05
N ASN A 78 4.50 1.02 -8.34
CA ASN A 78 4.72 0.02 -9.37
C ASN A 78 6.01 -0.77 -9.13
N ALA A 79 7.07 -0.10 -8.68
CA ALA A 79 8.33 -0.77 -8.35
C ALA A 79 8.16 -1.78 -7.19
N ILE A 80 7.42 -1.43 -6.14
CA ILE A 80 7.12 -2.36 -5.03
C ILE A 80 6.18 -3.48 -5.48
N HIS A 81 5.18 -3.16 -6.32
CA HIS A 81 4.21 -4.14 -6.82
C HIS A 81 4.87 -5.28 -7.58
N ILE A 82 5.99 -5.06 -8.29
CA ILE A 82 6.77 -6.12 -8.94
C ILE A 82 7.12 -7.22 -7.93
N TYR A 83 7.64 -6.85 -6.76
CA TYR A 83 8.00 -7.79 -5.71
C TYR A 83 6.80 -8.46 -5.07
N LEU A 84 5.77 -7.69 -4.75
CA LEU A 84 4.58 -8.21 -4.10
C LEU A 84 3.81 -9.19 -5.00
N ASN A 85 3.72 -8.90 -6.30
CA ASN A 85 3.05 -9.75 -7.27
C ASN A 85 3.85 -11.04 -7.52
N ASN A 86 5.17 -10.93 -7.73
CA ASN A 86 6.01 -12.10 -8.02
C ASN A 86 6.05 -13.08 -6.83
N ASN A 87 5.97 -12.56 -5.60
CA ASN A 87 5.91 -13.36 -4.38
C ASN A 87 4.47 -13.68 -3.91
N LYS A 88 3.44 -13.36 -4.72
CA LYS A 88 2.02 -13.61 -4.42
C LYS A 88 1.54 -13.02 -3.07
N GLN A 89 2.13 -11.91 -2.63
CA GLN A 89 1.83 -11.25 -1.35
C GLN A 89 0.61 -10.33 -1.45
N TYR A 90 -0.53 -10.87 -1.91
CA TYR A 90 -1.72 -10.07 -2.23
C TYR A 90 -2.33 -9.34 -1.02
N TRP A 91 -2.27 -9.94 0.17
CA TRP A 91 -2.76 -9.31 1.41
C TRP A 91 -1.84 -8.19 1.89
N SER A 92 -0.52 -8.40 1.82
CA SER A 92 0.46 -7.34 2.11
C SER A 92 0.31 -6.19 1.13
N LYS A 93 0.12 -6.49 -0.15
CA LYS A 93 -0.16 -5.50 -1.19
C LYS A 93 -1.40 -4.66 -0.87
N LEU A 94 -2.50 -5.30 -0.47
CA LEU A 94 -3.70 -4.58 -0.04
C LEU A 94 -3.39 -3.63 1.12
N GLY A 95 -2.73 -4.11 2.18
CA GLY A 95 -2.41 -3.28 3.34
C GLY A 95 -1.52 -2.08 2.99
N ILE A 96 -0.49 -2.30 2.17
CA ILE A 96 0.40 -1.26 1.66
C ILE A 96 -0.38 -0.24 0.82
N ASP A 97 -1.25 -0.71 -0.09
CA ASP A 97 -2.04 0.17 -0.95
C ASP A 97 -3.12 0.97 -0.20
N ILE A 98 -3.62 0.44 0.92
CA ILE A 98 -4.50 1.16 1.82
C ILE A 98 -3.73 2.25 2.57
N LEU A 99 -2.55 1.91 3.11
CA LEU A 99 -1.79 2.80 3.99
C LEU A 99 -1.10 3.95 3.23
N LEU A 100 -0.50 3.65 2.08
CA LEU A 100 0.29 4.62 1.31
C LEU A 100 -0.54 5.34 0.25
N GLY A 101 -0.47 6.67 0.24
CA GLY A 101 -1.27 7.56 -0.61
C GLY A 101 -0.67 7.85 -1.98
N SER A 102 -1.21 8.87 -2.66
CA SER A 102 -0.78 9.31 -4.00
C SER A 102 0.71 9.70 -4.16
N PRO A 103 1.49 10.07 -3.12
CA PRO A 103 2.93 10.28 -3.32
C PRO A 103 3.68 9.05 -3.87
N MET A 104 3.17 7.84 -3.62
CA MET A 104 3.73 6.60 -4.16
C MET A 104 3.50 6.44 -5.67
N ASP A 105 2.54 7.18 -6.22
CA ASP A 105 2.14 7.13 -7.63
C ASP A 105 2.85 8.20 -8.46
N LYS A 106 3.82 8.91 -7.88
CA LYS A 106 4.74 9.79 -8.63
C LYS A 106 5.77 8.96 -9.38
N GLU A 107 6.05 9.37 -10.61
CA GLU A 107 7.14 8.81 -11.39
C GLU A 107 8.49 9.04 -10.70
N MET A 108 9.30 7.99 -10.62
CA MET A 108 10.62 8.07 -10.02
C MET A 108 11.63 8.68 -10.99
N THR A 109 12.51 9.54 -10.49
CA THR A 109 13.75 9.86 -11.20
C THR A 109 14.67 8.64 -11.26
N THR A 110 15.64 8.64 -12.17
CA THR A 110 16.65 7.58 -12.27
C THR A 110 17.32 7.28 -10.94
N GLU A 111 17.71 8.30 -10.19
CA GLU A 111 18.33 8.15 -8.88
C GLU A 111 17.36 7.58 -7.83
N GLN A 112 16.08 7.93 -7.91
CA GLN A 112 15.06 7.42 -6.99
C GLN A 112 14.79 5.93 -7.21
N GLN A 113 14.98 5.39 -8.42
CA GLN A 113 14.86 3.94 -8.68
C GLN A 113 15.78 3.11 -7.77
N GLU A 114 16.92 3.69 -7.37
CA GLU A 114 17.93 3.05 -6.51
C GLU A 114 17.52 2.96 -5.03
N PHE A 115 16.29 3.34 -4.67
CA PHE A 115 15.74 3.03 -3.34
C PHE A 115 15.69 1.52 -3.09
N LEU A 116 15.58 0.73 -4.16
CA LEU A 116 15.62 -0.73 -4.13
C LEU A 116 17.07 -1.24 -4.19
N PRO A 117 17.45 -2.21 -3.33
CA PRO A 117 18.83 -2.71 -3.25
C PRO A 117 19.41 -3.22 -4.57
N ASP A 118 18.62 -3.96 -5.34
CA ASP A 118 19.04 -4.56 -6.62
C ASP A 118 19.17 -3.50 -7.72
N ASN A 119 18.30 -2.50 -7.75
CA ASN A 119 18.42 -1.35 -8.64
C ASN A 119 19.73 -0.59 -8.42
N LEU A 120 20.10 -0.34 -7.15
CA LEU A 120 21.41 0.25 -6.85
C LEU A 120 22.56 -0.64 -7.36
N MET A 121 22.45 -1.97 -7.25
CA MET A 121 23.48 -2.88 -7.78
C MET A 121 23.55 -2.84 -9.31
N ASN A 122 22.41 -2.80 -9.99
CA ASN A 122 22.34 -2.70 -11.44
C ASN A 122 22.95 -1.38 -11.93
N SER A 123 22.68 -0.26 -11.26
CA SER A 123 23.27 1.04 -11.58
C SER A 123 24.80 1.02 -11.41
N LEU A 124 25.30 0.42 -10.33
CA LEU A 124 26.74 0.33 -10.06
C LEU A 124 27.46 -0.59 -11.05
N ASP A 125 26.86 -1.71 -11.48
CA ASP A 125 27.46 -2.61 -12.46
C ASP A 125 27.48 -2.00 -13.88
N SER A 126 26.42 -1.25 -14.22
CA SER A 126 26.26 -0.60 -15.52
C SER A 126 27.10 0.69 -15.66
N SER A 127 27.70 1.16 -14.57
CA SER A 127 28.50 2.38 -14.55
C SER A 127 29.83 2.20 -15.31
N LYS A 128 30.28 3.25 -16.00
CA LYS A 128 31.55 3.24 -16.77
C LYS A 128 32.75 2.90 -15.90
N GLN A 129 32.71 3.26 -14.62
CA GLN A 129 33.73 2.88 -13.63
C GLN A 129 33.20 1.73 -12.80
N ARG A 130 33.32 0.50 -13.31
CA ARG A 130 32.80 -0.70 -12.64
C ARG A 130 33.29 -0.78 -11.19
N MET A 131 32.36 -0.55 -10.26
CA MET A 131 32.64 -0.56 -8.82
C MET A 131 32.49 -1.94 -8.21
N ILE A 132 31.72 -2.82 -8.84
CA ILE A 132 31.46 -4.19 -8.35
C ILE A 132 32.63 -5.08 -8.76
N VAL A 133 33.27 -5.71 -7.77
CA VAL A 133 34.41 -6.63 -7.97
C VAL A 133 33.96 -8.08 -7.93
N SER A 134 33.03 -8.39 -7.05
CA SER A 134 32.51 -9.74 -6.86
C SER A 134 31.07 -9.68 -6.36
N THR A 135 30.29 -10.67 -6.79
CA THR A 135 28.95 -10.94 -6.30
C THR A 135 28.89 -12.40 -5.94
N GLN A 136 28.60 -12.69 -4.67
CA GLN A 136 28.44 -14.06 -4.17
C GLN A 136 26.98 -14.28 -3.78
N ASN A 137 26.35 -15.32 -4.33
CA ASN A 137 25.06 -15.79 -3.84
C ASN A 137 25.30 -16.51 -2.50
N LEU A 138 24.68 -16.00 -1.44
CA LEU A 138 24.76 -16.55 -0.09
C LEU A 138 23.66 -17.60 0.13
N TYR A 139 22.50 -17.40 -0.50
CA TYR A 139 21.33 -18.27 -0.36
C TYR A 139 20.41 -18.07 -1.56
N THR A 140 19.99 -19.18 -2.17
CA THR A 140 19.02 -19.17 -3.28
C THR A 140 17.62 -19.45 -2.74
N ILE A 141 16.66 -18.62 -3.12
CA ILE A 141 15.26 -18.81 -2.74
C ILE A 141 14.63 -19.80 -3.74
N ASN A 142 14.28 -21.00 -3.26
CA ASN A 142 13.49 -21.95 -4.03
C ASN A 142 12.01 -21.55 -3.99
N ASN A 143 11.51 -20.97 -5.07
CA ASN A 143 10.09 -20.66 -5.24
C ASN A 143 9.27 -21.91 -5.56
N ASN A 144 9.14 -22.83 -4.60
CA ASN A 144 8.35 -24.07 -4.75
C ASN A 144 6.84 -23.89 -4.57
N ASN A 145 6.31 -22.66 -4.67
CA ASN A 145 4.91 -22.38 -4.39
C ASN A 145 4.07 -22.36 -5.68
N ASN A 146 3.84 -23.55 -6.25
CA ASN A 146 2.91 -23.79 -7.35
C ASN A 146 1.42 -23.82 -6.94
N THR A 147 1.07 -23.32 -5.76
CA THR A 147 -0.33 -23.21 -5.36
C THR A 147 -0.99 -22.02 -6.08
N LYS A 148 -2.12 -22.29 -6.75
CA LYS A 148 -3.04 -21.25 -7.21
C LYS A 148 -3.66 -20.62 -5.97
N ALA A 149 -3.34 -19.36 -5.69
CA ALA A 149 -3.87 -18.67 -4.52
C ALA A 149 -5.34 -18.28 -4.78
N PHE A 150 -6.29 -19.15 -4.42
CA PHE A 150 -7.71 -18.76 -4.31
C PHE A 150 -7.93 -17.75 -3.18
N PHE A 151 -7.03 -17.73 -2.19
CA PHE A 151 -7.07 -16.85 -1.03
C PHE A 151 -6.48 -15.45 -1.32
N THR A 152 -7.09 -14.73 -2.26
CA THR A 152 -6.76 -13.32 -2.54
C THR A 152 -7.81 -12.38 -1.96
N PRO A 153 -7.45 -11.12 -1.63
CA PRO A 153 -8.42 -10.16 -1.13
C PRO A 153 -9.62 -9.93 -2.05
N PHE A 154 -9.40 -9.83 -3.36
CA PHE A 154 -10.48 -9.63 -4.33
C PHE A 154 -11.50 -10.77 -4.28
N VAL A 155 -11.05 -12.03 -4.23
CA VAL A 155 -11.93 -13.21 -4.14
C VAL A 155 -12.68 -13.21 -2.81
N ILE A 156 -11.99 -13.02 -1.69
CA ILE A 156 -12.62 -13.04 -0.36
C ILE A 156 -13.65 -11.92 -0.20
N PHE A 157 -13.34 -10.70 -0.63
CA PHE A 157 -14.28 -9.58 -0.55
C PHE A 157 -15.45 -9.73 -1.53
N SER A 158 -15.23 -10.35 -2.70
CA SER A 158 -16.34 -10.69 -3.62
C SER A 158 -17.27 -11.75 -3.02
N LEU A 159 -16.71 -12.80 -2.41
CA LEU A 159 -17.50 -13.82 -1.71
C LEU A 159 -18.29 -13.22 -0.54
N LEU A 160 -17.68 -12.32 0.23
CA LEU A 160 -18.36 -11.58 1.29
C LEU A 160 -19.53 -10.75 0.74
N LEU A 161 -19.31 -10.00 -0.36
CA LEU A 161 -20.36 -9.21 -1.01
C LEU A 161 -21.56 -10.10 -1.41
N PHE A 162 -21.30 -11.18 -2.14
CA PHE A 162 -22.37 -12.08 -2.59
C PHE A 162 -23.05 -12.80 -1.43
N ALA A 163 -22.31 -13.22 -0.40
CA ALA A 163 -22.88 -13.84 0.79
C ALA A 163 -23.82 -12.87 1.52
N VAL A 164 -23.42 -11.62 1.71
CA VAL A 164 -24.23 -10.61 2.39
C VAL A 164 -25.49 -10.26 1.59
N ILE A 165 -25.37 -10.15 0.26
CA ILE A 165 -26.54 -9.93 -0.63
C ILE A 165 -27.48 -11.14 -0.56
N GLY A 166 -26.95 -12.37 -0.70
CA GLY A 166 -27.73 -13.60 -0.67
C GLY A 166 -28.48 -13.81 0.64
N LEU A 167 -27.79 -13.65 1.78
CA LEU A 167 -28.40 -13.69 3.10
C LEU A 167 -29.45 -12.59 3.30
N GLY A 168 -29.32 -11.46 2.59
CA GLY A 168 -30.29 -10.39 2.58
C GLY A 168 -31.70 -10.83 2.16
N PHE A 169 -31.82 -11.84 1.29
CA PHE A 169 -33.10 -12.40 0.83
C PHE A 169 -33.72 -13.41 1.79
N VAL A 170 -32.95 -13.91 2.78
CA VAL A 170 -33.42 -14.90 3.74
C VAL A 170 -34.28 -14.22 4.80
N LYS A 171 -35.58 -14.53 4.86
CA LYS A 171 -36.56 -13.90 5.78
C LYS A 171 -36.50 -14.40 7.24
N ASN A 172 -35.44 -15.11 7.63
CA ASN A 172 -35.29 -15.61 8.98
C ASN A 172 -34.88 -14.49 9.95
N ASN A 173 -35.56 -14.37 11.10
CA ASN A 173 -35.33 -13.30 12.08
C ASN A 173 -33.90 -13.29 12.64
N PHE A 174 -33.33 -14.47 12.92
CA PHE A 174 -31.96 -14.58 13.41
C PHE A 174 -30.98 -14.06 12.36
N VAL A 175 -31.12 -14.50 11.10
CA VAL A 175 -30.27 -14.05 9.98
C VAL A 175 -30.34 -12.54 9.78
N GLN A 176 -31.54 -11.94 9.80
CA GLN A 176 -31.70 -10.50 9.63
C GLN A 176 -31.10 -9.72 10.82
N THR A 177 -31.19 -10.27 12.03
CA THR A 177 -30.58 -9.66 13.23
C THR A 177 -29.05 -9.70 13.13
N SER A 178 -28.48 -10.85 12.76
CA SER A 178 -27.04 -11.00 12.54
C SER A 178 -26.53 -10.08 11.44
N LEU A 179 -27.25 -9.96 10.31
CA LEU A 179 -26.91 -9.02 9.23
C LEU A 179 -26.92 -7.57 9.71
N ASN A 180 -27.89 -7.18 10.54
CA ASN A 180 -27.96 -5.83 11.09
C ASN A 180 -26.76 -5.52 12.00
N GLY A 181 -26.29 -6.50 12.77
CA GLY A 181 -25.04 -6.40 13.54
C GLY A 181 -23.82 -6.29 12.64
N PHE A 182 -23.75 -7.13 11.60
CA PHE A 182 -22.67 -7.10 10.61
C PHE A 182 -22.58 -5.75 9.89
N TYR A 183 -23.70 -5.13 9.50
CA TYR A 183 -23.67 -3.81 8.86
C TYR A 183 -23.08 -2.73 9.78
N GLY A 184 -23.41 -2.78 11.08
CA GLY A 184 -22.81 -1.91 12.08
C GLY A 184 -21.31 -2.13 12.18
N LEU A 185 -20.87 -3.38 12.33
CA LEU A 185 -19.44 -3.74 12.39
C LEU A 185 -18.69 -3.31 11.12
N PHE A 186 -19.28 -3.51 9.95
CA PHE A 186 -18.69 -3.13 8.67
C PHE A 186 -18.43 -1.61 8.61
N TYR A 187 -19.43 -0.78 8.90
CA TYR A 187 -19.26 0.68 8.95
C TYR A 187 -18.30 1.12 10.06
N PHE A 188 -18.28 0.41 11.20
CA PHE A 188 -17.33 0.70 12.27
C PHE A 188 -15.89 0.51 11.78
N VAL A 189 -15.58 -0.63 11.15
CA VAL A 189 -14.25 -0.92 10.59
C VAL A 189 -13.86 0.10 9.52
N LEU A 190 -14.75 0.46 8.60
CA LEU A 190 -14.48 1.48 7.58
C LEU A 190 -14.17 2.85 8.22
N GLY A 191 -14.92 3.23 9.25
CA GLY A 191 -14.73 4.49 9.96
C GLY A 191 -13.43 4.51 10.76
N THR A 192 -13.12 3.43 11.47
CA THR A 192 -11.84 3.27 12.17
C THR A 192 -10.67 3.34 11.21
N LEU A 193 -10.76 2.68 10.06
CA LEU A 193 -9.73 2.77 9.03
C LEU A 193 -9.57 4.22 8.54
N GLY A 194 -10.66 4.93 8.32
CA GLY A 194 -10.63 6.36 7.98
C GLY A 194 -9.90 7.21 9.01
N ILE A 195 -10.15 6.98 10.30
CA ILE A 195 -9.45 7.67 11.39
C ILE A 195 -7.95 7.36 11.35
N VAL A 196 -7.58 6.09 11.18
CA VAL A 196 -6.16 5.67 11.06
C VAL A 196 -5.49 6.37 9.88
N LEU A 197 -6.15 6.45 8.72
CA LEU A 197 -5.59 7.12 7.55
C LEU A 197 -5.44 8.64 7.74
N ILE A 198 -6.39 9.31 8.39
CA ILE A 198 -6.25 10.74 8.76
C ILE A 198 -5.08 10.93 9.73
N PHE A 199 -4.96 10.05 10.74
CA PHE A 199 -3.85 10.10 11.69
C PHE A 199 -2.50 9.93 10.97
N MET A 200 -2.38 8.94 10.09
CA MET A 200 -1.15 8.71 9.31
C MET A 200 -0.80 9.88 8.41
N TRP A 201 -1.80 10.49 7.75
CA TRP A 201 -1.59 11.68 6.92
C TRP A 201 -1.13 12.89 7.74
N SER A 202 -1.87 13.24 8.80
CA SER A 202 -1.77 14.56 9.44
C SER A 202 -0.95 14.58 10.73
N CYS A 203 -0.91 13.47 11.46
CA CYS A 203 -0.28 13.39 12.79
C CYS A 203 1.07 12.68 12.77
N THR A 204 1.48 12.11 11.64
CA THR A 204 2.78 11.45 11.51
C THR A 204 3.62 12.11 10.43
N ASP A 205 4.92 11.86 10.50
CA ASP A 205 5.89 12.35 9.53
C ASP A 205 6.00 11.49 8.27
N HIS A 206 5.12 10.51 8.08
CA HIS A 206 5.15 9.62 6.93
C HIS A 206 4.63 10.33 5.68
N ALA A 207 5.54 10.98 4.94
CA ALA A 207 5.21 11.73 3.73
C ALA A 207 4.46 10.87 2.69
N MET A 208 4.79 9.58 2.59
CA MET A 208 4.16 8.63 1.66
C MET A 208 2.71 8.27 2.02
N CYS A 209 2.23 8.60 3.22
CA CYS A 209 0.84 8.38 3.63
C CYS A 209 -0.08 9.58 3.34
N LYS A 210 0.46 10.71 2.88
CA LYS A 210 -0.32 11.92 2.58
C LYS A 210 -1.17 11.75 1.31
N ASN A 211 -2.20 12.59 1.16
CA ASN A 211 -3.09 12.60 -0.01
C ASN A 211 -3.60 11.19 -0.33
N ASN A 212 -4.11 10.51 0.69
CA ASN A 212 -4.56 9.12 0.59
C ASN A 212 -6.05 9.06 0.21
N TYR A 213 -6.32 8.70 -1.03
CA TYR A 213 -7.65 8.64 -1.63
C TYR A 213 -8.49 7.45 -1.12
N ASN A 214 -7.92 6.53 -0.34
CA ASN A 214 -8.72 5.52 0.37
C ASN A 214 -9.71 6.13 1.38
N LEU A 215 -9.51 7.39 1.78
CA LEU A 215 -10.47 8.14 2.60
C LEU A 215 -11.83 8.38 1.90
N LEU A 216 -11.93 8.20 0.58
CA LEU A 216 -13.18 8.34 -0.15
C LEU A 216 -14.18 7.19 0.13
N TRP A 217 -13.68 5.99 0.44
CA TRP A 217 -14.51 4.84 0.83
C TRP A 217 -14.39 4.48 2.31
N ALA A 218 -13.25 4.80 2.94
CA ALA A 218 -13.05 4.68 4.38
C ALA A 218 -13.32 6.04 5.05
N ILE A 219 -14.55 6.55 4.93
CA ILE A 219 -14.91 7.86 5.48
C ILE A 219 -14.96 7.77 7.02
N PRO A 220 -14.24 8.61 7.78
CA PRO A 220 -14.20 8.53 9.25
C PRO A 220 -15.57 8.57 9.92
N ILE A 221 -16.51 9.35 9.37
CA ILE A 221 -17.89 9.45 9.88
C ILE A 221 -18.64 8.10 9.86
N HIS A 222 -18.19 7.11 9.08
CA HIS A 222 -18.75 5.76 9.14
C HIS A 222 -18.74 5.19 10.55
N ILE A 223 -17.79 5.57 11.41
CA ILE A 223 -17.73 5.09 12.80
C ILE A 223 -18.94 5.53 13.62
N ILE A 224 -19.44 6.74 13.40
CA ILE A 224 -20.64 7.25 14.07
C ILE A 224 -21.86 6.58 13.45
N ALA A 225 -21.91 6.52 12.12
CA ALA A 225 -23.02 5.89 11.40
C ALA A 225 -23.20 4.41 11.78
N ALA A 226 -22.12 3.69 12.12
CA ALA A 226 -22.13 2.30 12.55
C ALA A 226 -23.12 2.03 13.69
N PHE A 227 -23.15 2.90 14.70
CA PHE A 227 -24.03 2.75 15.88
C PHE A 227 -25.48 3.14 15.59
N PHE A 228 -25.72 3.88 14.51
CA PHE A 228 -27.06 4.34 14.12
C PHE A 228 -27.56 3.72 12.81
N ILE A 229 -26.83 2.75 12.24
CA ILE A 229 -27.11 2.19 10.90
C ILE A 229 -28.49 1.53 10.79
N ASN A 230 -29.03 1.08 11.93
CA ASN A 230 -30.36 0.47 12.05
C ASN A 230 -31.44 1.47 12.49
N SER A 231 -31.08 2.74 12.72
CA SER A 231 -31.99 3.78 13.17
C SER A 231 -32.81 4.36 12.03
N LYS A 232 -34.07 4.73 12.32
CA LYS A 232 -34.95 5.43 11.37
C LYS A 232 -34.74 6.95 11.34
N LYS A 233 -33.73 7.47 12.04
CA LYS A 233 -33.42 8.91 12.12
C LYS A 233 -33.14 9.48 10.72
N THR A 234 -33.69 10.66 10.46
CA THR A 234 -33.60 11.35 9.16
C THR A 234 -32.18 11.66 8.74
N TRP A 235 -31.30 12.04 9.68
CA TRP A 235 -29.89 12.31 9.38
C TRP A 235 -29.14 11.06 8.91
N VAL A 236 -29.46 9.87 9.44
CA VAL A 236 -28.85 8.59 9.04
C VAL A 236 -29.21 8.29 7.60
N LYS A 237 -30.49 8.42 7.25
CA LYS A 237 -30.96 8.22 5.87
C LYS A 237 -30.25 9.17 4.89
N LYS A 238 -30.24 10.47 5.20
CA LYS A 238 -29.51 11.48 4.39
C LYS A 238 -28.04 11.13 4.22
N TYR A 239 -27.38 10.72 5.31
CA TYR A 239 -25.99 10.31 5.27
C TYR A 239 -25.74 9.09 4.38
N LEU A 240 -26.57 8.05 4.48
CA LEU A 240 -26.46 6.86 3.63
C LEU A 240 -26.76 7.15 2.16
N THR A 241 -27.73 8.03 1.88
CA THR A 241 -27.98 8.53 0.52
C THR A 241 -26.75 9.24 -0.04
N LEU A 242 -26.14 10.15 0.74
CA LEU A 242 -24.93 10.85 0.34
C LEU A 242 -23.77 9.85 0.11
N ASN A 243 -23.63 8.85 0.98
CA ASN A 243 -22.61 7.82 0.82
C ASN A 243 -22.78 7.05 -0.49
N ILE A 244 -24.00 6.67 -0.89
CA ILE A 244 -24.24 6.03 -2.20
C ILE A 244 -23.73 6.90 -3.34
N ILE A 245 -24.05 8.19 -3.33
CA ILE A 245 -23.63 9.13 -4.37
C ILE A 245 -22.11 9.23 -4.41
N LEU A 246 -21.46 9.41 -3.25
CA LEU A 246 -20.00 9.49 -3.15
C LEU A 246 -19.31 8.20 -3.63
N GLN A 247 -19.79 7.03 -3.20
CA GLN A 247 -19.23 5.74 -3.62
C GLN A 247 -19.47 5.48 -5.12
N ALA A 248 -20.62 5.88 -5.68
CA ALA A 248 -20.88 5.77 -7.11
C ALA A 248 -19.93 6.67 -7.93
N LEU A 249 -19.71 7.91 -7.49
CA LEU A 249 -18.73 8.81 -8.09
C LEU A 249 -17.30 8.26 -7.98
N LEU A 250 -16.96 7.63 -6.85
CA LEU A 250 -15.68 6.96 -6.66
C LEU A 250 -15.49 5.82 -7.67
N LEU A 251 -16.52 4.98 -7.90
CA LEU A 251 -16.43 3.90 -8.88
C LEU A 251 -16.23 4.43 -10.31
N VAL A 252 -16.91 5.52 -10.69
CA VAL A 252 -16.73 6.16 -12.01
C VAL A 252 -15.33 6.76 -12.15
N SER A 253 -14.79 7.34 -11.07
CA SER A 253 -13.47 7.98 -11.07
C SER A 253 -12.31 7.03 -10.75
N TRP A 254 -12.57 5.74 -10.47
CA TRP A 254 -11.62 4.79 -9.88
C TRP A 254 -10.25 4.74 -10.57
N PHE A 255 -10.24 4.78 -11.91
CA PHE A 255 -9.02 4.70 -12.74
C PHE A 255 -8.43 6.07 -13.12
N PHE A 256 -9.09 7.15 -12.75
CA PHE A 256 -8.69 8.53 -13.07
C PHE A 256 -8.17 9.30 -11.85
N LEU A 257 -8.20 8.68 -10.65
CA LEU A 257 -7.66 9.28 -9.44
C LEU A 257 -6.13 9.41 -9.52
N PRO A 258 -5.53 10.45 -8.89
CA PRO A 258 -4.07 10.58 -8.79
C PRO A 258 -3.38 9.45 -8.02
N GLN A 259 -4.14 8.64 -7.28
CA GLN A 259 -3.65 7.45 -6.59
C GLN A 259 -4.18 6.21 -7.28
N GLN A 260 -3.29 5.25 -7.55
CA GLN A 260 -3.71 3.94 -8.03
C GLN A 260 -4.36 3.14 -6.90
N MET A 261 -5.68 2.98 -6.98
CA MET A 261 -6.48 2.25 -5.99
C MET A 261 -6.34 0.73 -6.18
N ASN A 262 -6.36 -0.02 -5.08
CA ASN A 262 -6.29 -1.48 -5.16
C ASN A 262 -7.66 -2.07 -5.55
N ASN A 263 -7.75 -2.69 -6.73
CA ASN A 263 -9.01 -3.25 -7.26
C ASN A 263 -9.67 -4.30 -6.36
N ALA A 264 -8.94 -4.91 -5.42
CA ALA A 264 -9.54 -5.77 -4.41
C ALA A 264 -10.61 -5.05 -3.57
N LEU A 265 -10.57 -3.72 -3.48
CA LEU A 265 -11.52 -2.92 -2.70
C LEU A 265 -12.85 -2.65 -3.45
N LEU A 266 -12.94 -2.94 -4.75
CA LEU A 266 -14.19 -2.72 -5.51
C LEU A 266 -15.40 -3.44 -4.89
N PRO A 267 -15.33 -4.73 -4.48
CA PRO A 267 -16.43 -5.38 -3.77
C PRO A 267 -16.78 -4.74 -2.42
N ILE A 268 -15.81 -4.14 -1.72
CA ILE A 268 -16.05 -3.43 -0.45
C ILE A 268 -16.84 -2.14 -0.69
N VAL A 269 -16.48 -1.38 -1.74
CA VAL A 269 -17.22 -0.17 -2.14
C VAL A 269 -18.65 -0.52 -2.57
N LEU A 270 -18.81 -1.58 -3.37
CA LEU A 270 -20.14 -2.09 -3.76
C LEU A 270 -20.95 -2.55 -2.56
N LEU A 271 -20.32 -3.22 -1.59
CA LEU A 271 -20.98 -3.64 -0.35
C LEU A 271 -21.42 -2.42 0.48
N SER A 272 -20.61 -1.36 0.55
CA SER A 272 -20.97 -0.10 1.21
C SER A 272 -22.21 0.53 0.57
N ILE A 273 -22.28 0.56 -0.77
CA ILE A 273 -23.45 1.03 -1.53
C ILE A 273 -24.68 0.16 -1.23
N TYR A 274 -24.55 -1.17 -1.30
CA TYR A 274 -25.65 -2.09 -1.04
C TYR A 274 -26.25 -1.90 0.36
N ILE A 275 -25.39 -1.82 1.39
CA ILE A 275 -25.82 -1.60 2.77
C ILE A 275 -26.50 -0.24 2.91
N SER A 276 -25.91 0.81 2.34
CA SER A 276 -26.51 2.14 2.35
C SER A 276 -27.88 2.17 1.67
N TYR A 277 -28.06 1.46 0.55
CA TYR A 277 -29.34 1.35 -0.14
C TYR A 277 -30.39 0.63 0.71
N LYS A 278 -30.02 -0.55 1.27
CA LYS A 278 -30.93 -1.35 2.12
C LYS A 278 -31.41 -0.55 3.34
N LYS A 279 -30.52 0.24 3.95
CA LYS A 279 -30.81 0.96 5.20
C LYS A 279 -31.34 2.37 5.00
N GLY A 280 -30.93 3.05 3.93
CA GLY A 280 -31.35 4.41 3.61
C GLY A 280 -32.68 4.50 2.86
N PHE A 281 -32.98 3.54 1.98
CA PHE A 281 -34.13 3.61 1.07
C PHE A 281 -35.10 2.42 1.20
N ALA A 282 -34.60 1.18 1.24
CA ALA A 282 -35.47 0.00 1.20
C ALA A 282 -36.30 -0.20 2.50
N ALA A 283 -35.96 0.48 3.59
CA ALA A 283 -36.71 0.45 4.84
C ALA A 283 -38.05 1.21 4.79
N ASP A 284 -38.25 2.06 3.76
CA ASP A 284 -39.44 2.91 3.61
C ASP A 284 -40.42 2.39 2.53
N LEU A 285 -40.05 1.36 1.77
CA LEU A 285 -40.99 0.70 0.86
C LEU A 285 -42.00 -0.09 1.70
N PRO A 286 -43.32 0.16 1.55
CA PRO A 286 -44.33 -0.65 2.23
C PRO A 286 -44.09 -2.10 1.83
N ALA A 287 -44.13 -3.01 2.82
CA ALA A 287 -44.10 -4.43 2.55
C ALA A 287 -45.28 -4.74 1.63
N SER A 288 -45.01 -4.88 0.33
CA SER A 288 -46.02 -5.25 -0.65
C SER A 288 -46.61 -6.57 -0.16
N GLY A 289 -47.91 -6.54 0.15
CA GLY A 289 -48.61 -7.58 0.90
C GLY A 289 -48.30 -8.99 0.41
N ARG A 290 -48.08 -9.86 1.38
CA ARG A 290 -48.42 -11.29 1.35
C ARG A 290 -48.85 -11.68 2.74
#